data_AF-A0A1Y1QQM9-F1
#
_entry.id   AF-A0A1Y1QQM9-F1
#
_cell.length_a   1.000
_cell.length_b   1.000
_cell.length_c   1.000
_cell.angle_alpha   90.00
_cell.angle_beta   90.00
_cell.angle_gamma   90.00
#
_symmetry.space_group_name_H-M   'P 1'
#
loop_
_entity.id
_entity.type
_entity.pdbx_description
1 polymer ?
#
loop_
_entity_poly.entity_id
_entity_poly.type
_entity_poly.pdbx_seq_one_letter_code
_entity_poly.pdbx_strand_id
1 'polypeptide(L)'
;MQDKYVNPFTDFGFKKLFGEEPHKELLISFLNTLLPEKHQIQDLQYTRNEQQGASILDRKAIFDLSCTSLTGERFIVELQKANLTLPYFQKTLTELETDQDKWFYIFKHLHELQEIPPALQGRVFRKLFEAAQIACFNPAERQAYEDSLKYYRDLKNVTDTAWEEGREEGRKEGITIGIEQGKQEAQRKVILAMAAKGLDSAFIADTLNLSVEVV
;
A
#
# COMPACT_ATOMS: atom_id res chain seq x y z
N MET A 1 20.33 4.35 29.78
CA MET A 1 20.41 3.94 28.36
C MET A 1 19.02 4.08 27.78
N GLN A 2 18.88 4.65 26.59
CA GLN A 2 17.61 4.70 25.88
C GLN A 2 17.43 3.38 25.15
N ASP A 3 16.27 2.74 25.30
CA ASP A 3 15.98 1.48 24.63
C ASP A 3 15.97 1.68 23.12
N LYS A 4 16.59 0.75 22.37
CA LYS A 4 16.67 0.84 20.91
C LYS A 4 15.31 0.65 20.24
N TYR A 5 14.43 -0.13 20.86
CA TYR A 5 13.09 -0.44 20.35
C TYR A 5 12.03 -0.07 21.37
N VAL A 6 10.90 0.44 20.89
CA VAL A 6 9.80 0.87 21.77
C VAL A 6 9.15 -0.31 22.48
N ASN A 7 8.76 -0.11 23.75
CA ASN A 7 8.05 -1.13 24.52
C ASN A 7 6.58 -1.25 24.05
N PRO A 8 6.15 -2.40 23.49
CA PRO A 8 4.80 -2.59 22.94
C PRO A 8 3.70 -2.69 24.01
N PHE A 9 4.04 -2.86 25.30
CA PHE A 9 3.05 -2.85 26.40
C PHE A 9 2.68 -1.45 26.89
N THR A 10 3.40 -0.42 26.42
CA THR A 10 3.02 0.98 26.65
C THR A 10 1.94 1.41 25.66
N ASP A 11 1.04 2.31 26.07
CA ASP A 11 0.01 2.85 25.18
C ASP A 11 0.64 3.51 23.93
N PHE A 12 1.72 4.26 24.14
CA PHE A 12 2.49 4.87 23.06
C PHE A 12 3.09 3.82 22.11
N GLY A 13 3.82 2.83 22.63
CA GLY A 13 4.46 1.82 21.81
C GLY A 13 3.47 0.97 21.04
N PHE A 14 2.38 0.55 21.68
CA PHE A 14 1.33 -0.20 21.01
C PHE A 14 0.68 0.59 19.87
N LYS A 15 0.29 1.85 20.13
CA LYS A 15 -0.30 2.71 19.08
C LYS A 15 0.68 3.00 17.96
N LYS A 16 1.96 3.17 18.28
CA LYS A 16 2.98 3.44 17.27
C LYS A 16 3.22 2.23 16.36
N LEU A 17 3.20 1.02 16.92
CA LEU A 17 3.43 -0.22 16.17
C LEU A 17 2.19 -0.72 15.43
N PHE A 18 0.99 -0.52 15.96
CA PHE A 18 -0.22 -1.17 15.44
C PHE A 18 -1.36 -0.21 15.13
N GLY A 19 -1.24 1.08 15.44
CA GLY A 19 -2.29 2.08 15.23
C GLY A 19 -2.11 2.98 14.00
N GLU A 20 -1.04 2.79 13.24
CA GLU A 20 -0.74 3.59 12.05
C GLU A 20 -1.03 2.79 10.77
N GLU A 21 -1.59 3.44 9.76
CA GLU A 21 -1.90 2.83 8.45
C GLU A 21 -0.73 2.07 7.82
N PRO A 22 0.52 2.59 7.80
CA PRO A 22 1.67 1.87 7.24
C PRO A 22 1.96 0.55 7.95
N HIS A 23 1.52 0.39 9.20
CA HIS A 23 1.79 -0.77 10.04
C HIS A 23 0.61 -1.74 10.12
N LYS A 24 -0.45 -1.51 9.35
CA LYS A 24 -1.65 -2.37 9.30
C LYS A 24 -1.32 -3.84 9.02
N GLU A 25 -0.35 -4.12 8.17
CA GLU A 25 0.13 -5.48 7.89
C GLU A 25 0.69 -6.18 9.15
N LEU A 26 1.34 -5.43 10.06
CA LEU A 26 1.85 -5.96 11.32
C LEU A 26 0.69 -6.42 12.20
N LEU A 27 -0.35 -5.60 12.29
CA LEU A 27 -1.53 -5.91 13.09
C LEU A 27 -2.31 -7.09 12.51
N ILE A 28 -2.51 -7.14 11.20
CA ILE A 28 -3.12 -8.29 10.51
C ILE A 28 -2.33 -9.56 10.80
N SER A 29 -1.00 -9.52 10.61
CA SER A 29 -0.14 -10.68 10.83
C SER A 29 -0.23 -11.19 12.26
N PHE A 30 -0.22 -10.29 13.25
CA PHE A 30 -0.37 -10.66 14.65
C PHE A 30 -1.75 -11.26 14.94
N LEU A 31 -2.83 -10.58 14.56
CA LEU A 31 -4.20 -11.05 14.80
C LEU A 31 -4.47 -12.41 14.15
N ASN A 32 -3.97 -12.63 12.95
CA ASN A 32 -4.10 -13.91 12.24
C ASN A 32 -3.37 -15.07 12.92
N THR A 33 -2.41 -14.81 13.81
CA THR A 33 -1.83 -15.86 14.67
C THR A 33 -2.75 -16.27 15.83
N LEU A 34 -3.71 -15.42 16.18
CA LEU A 34 -4.63 -15.64 17.30
C LEU A 34 -6.03 -16.07 16.83
N LEU A 35 -6.46 -15.60 15.66
CA LEU A 35 -7.78 -15.85 15.12
C LEU A 35 -7.86 -17.24 14.46
N PRO A 36 -9.01 -17.94 14.60
CA PRO A 36 -9.22 -19.22 13.93
C PRO A 36 -9.26 -19.04 12.41
N GLU A 37 -9.08 -20.13 11.66
CA GLU A 37 -9.03 -20.13 10.19
C GLU A 37 -10.20 -19.38 9.52
N LYS A 38 -11.42 -19.53 10.06
CA LYS A 38 -12.62 -18.85 9.54
C LYS A 38 -12.59 -17.32 9.65
N HIS A 39 -11.81 -16.76 10.57
CA HIS A 39 -11.71 -15.31 10.82
C HIS A 39 -10.33 -14.77 10.43
N GLN A 40 -9.62 -15.43 9.52
CA GLN A 40 -8.36 -14.92 8.99
C GLN A 40 -8.61 -13.62 8.22
N ILE A 41 -8.01 -12.54 8.70
CA ILE A 41 -8.17 -11.17 8.22
C ILE A 41 -7.39 -11.01 6.91
N GLN A 42 -8.09 -10.56 5.88
CA GLN A 42 -7.50 -10.07 4.64
C GLN A 42 -7.25 -8.56 4.69
N ASP A 43 -8.23 -7.82 5.21
CA ASP A 43 -8.18 -6.37 5.34
C ASP A 43 -8.78 -5.93 6.68
N LEU A 44 -8.26 -4.84 7.24
CA LEU A 44 -8.83 -4.21 8.43
C LEU A 44 -8.95 -2.71 8.26
N GLN A 45 -9.93 -2.08 8.88
CA GLN A 45 -10.05 -0.63 8.92
C GLN A 45 -10.14 -0.21 10.37
N TYR A 46 -9.34 0.78 10.75
CA TYR A 46 -9.50 1.43 12.04
C TYR A 46 -10.84 2.15 12.04
N THR A 47 -11.75 1.74 12.91
CA THR A 47 -13.03 2.42 13.05
C THR A 47 -12.75 3.81 13.60
N ARG A 48 -13.39 4.84 13.02
CA ARG A 48 -13.33 6.20 13.57
C ARG A 48 -14.12 6.26 14.88
N ASN A 49 -13.56 5.71 15.95
CA ASN A 49 -13.94 6.18 17.27
C ASN A 49 -13.18 7.49 17.47
N GLU A 50 -13.95 8.54 17.67
CA GLU A 50 -13.52 9.91 17.89
C GLU A 50 -12.27 9.97 18.78
N GLN A 51 -11.42 10.95 18.52
CA GLN A 51 -10.31 11.35 19.37
C GLN A 51 -10.74 11.81 20.79
N GLN A 52 -11.76 11.24 21.41
CA GLN A 52 -12.31 11.75 22.67
C GLN A 52 -13.09 10.70 23.47
N GLY A 53 -12.42 9.64 23.90
CA GLY A 53 -12.92 8.79 24.97
C GLY A 53 -12.70 9.42 26.35
N ALA A 54 -13.54 10.38 26.76
CA ALA A 54 -13.50 10.98 28.09
C ALA A 54 -14.12 10.09 29.19
N SER A 55 -14.51 8.85 28.87
CA SER A 55 -15.15 7.93 29.82
C SER A 55 -14.18 6.86 30.37
N ILE A 56 -14.56 6.24 31.49
CA ILE A 56 -13.79 5.17 32.15
C ILE A 56 -13.79 3.87 31.31
N LEU A 57 -14.80 3.69 30.45
CA LEU A 57 -14.90 2.53 29.54
C LEU A 57 -14.00 2.69 28.32
N ASP A 58 -13.86 3.91 27.80
CA ASP A 58 -12.99 4.21 26.64
C ASP A 58 -11.48 4.06 26.96
N ARG A 59 -11.10 4.02 28.24
CA ARG A 59 -9.71 3.74 28.65
C ARG A 59 -9.33 2.26 28.53
N LYS A 60 -10.28 1.36 28.24
CA LYS A 60 -10.03 -0.09 28.18
C LYS A 60 -9.84 -0.61 26.76
N ALA A 61 -10.58 -0.09 25.77
CA ALA A 61 -10.39 -0.45 24.37
C ALA A 61 -9.26 0.39 23.75
N ILE A 62 -8.29 -0.27 23.13
CA ILE A 62 -7.17 0.34 22.42
C ILE A 62 -7.56 0.63 20.97
N PHE A 63 -8.26 -0.31 20.30
CA PHE A 63 -8.77 -0.14 18.92
C PHE A 63 -10.03 -0.96 18.66
N ASP A 64 -10.95 -0.36 17.91
CA ASP A 64 -12.07 -1.07 17.28
C ASP A 64 -11.76 -1.23 15.80
N LEU A 65 -11.62 -2.48 15.35
CA LEU A 65 -11.21 -2.81 14.00
C LEU A 65 -12.38 -3.42 13.24
N SER A 66 -12.71 -2.83 12.09
CA SER A 66 -13.61 -3.45 11.12
C SER A 66 -12.79 -4.35 10.21
N CYS A 67 -12.94 -5.66 10.35
CA CYS A 67 -12.17 -6.66 9.62
C CYS A 67 -12.99 -7.29 8.50
N THR A 68 -12.32 -7.61 7.39
CA THR A 68 -12.86 -8.43 6.29
C THR A 68 -12.02 -9.70 6.18
N SER A 69 -12.67 -10.87 6.24
CA SER A 69 -12.01 -12.16 6.08
C SER A 69 -11.66 -12.45 4.62
N LEU A 70 -10.88 -13.52 4.39
CA LEU A 70 -10.62 -14.05 3.04
C LEU A 70 -11.88 -14.49 2.28
N THR A 71 -12.97 -14.81 2.99
CA THR A 71 -14.26 -15.19 2.39
C THR A 71 -15.18 -14.00 2.13
N GLY A 72 -14.76 -12.78 2.50
CA GLY A 72 -15.55 -11.56 2.41
C GLY A 72 -16.48 -11.32 3.61
N GLU A 73 -16.44 -12.17 4.63
CA GLU A 73 -17.19 -11.98 5.88
C GLU A 73 -16.65 -10.76 6.64
N ARG A 74 -17.55 -9.95 7.18
CA ARG A 74 -17.20 -8.75 7.97
C ARG A 74 -17.46 -9.00 9.44
N PHE A 75 -16.49 -8.66 10.27
CA PHE A 75 -16.58 -8.79 11.72
C PHE A 75 -15.78 -7.69 12.41
N ILE A 76 -16.09 -7.44 13.67
CA ILE A 76 -15.41 -6.43 14.48
C ILE A 76 -14.44 -7.14 15.43
N VAL A 77 -13.22 -6.62 15.51
CA VAL A 77 -12.23 -7.03 16.52
C VAL A 77 -11.98 -5.84 17.44
N GLU A 78 -12.30 -6.02 18.72
CA GLU A 78 -12.00 -5.05 19.78
C GLU A 78 -10.70 -5.46 20.48
N LEU A 79 -9.69 -4.60 20.40
CA LEU A 79 -8.45 -4.77 21.15
C LEU A 79 -8.57 -4.04 22.48
N GLN A 80 -8.31 -4.73 23.58
CA GLN A 80 -8.41 -4.14 24.92
C GLN A 80 -7.13 -4.35 25.73
N LYS A 81 -6.80 -3.37 26.57
CA LYS A 81 -5.68 -3.47 27.50
C LYS A 81 -6.04 -4.42 28.63
N ALA A 82 -5.61 -5.66 28.52
CA ALA A 82 -5.58 -6.58 29.66
C ALA A 82 -4.26 -6.39 30.44
N ASN A 83 -4.28 -6.64 31.74
CA ASN A 83 -3.06 -6.91 32.50
C ASN A 83 -2.55 -8.29 32.06
N LEU A 84 -1.95 -8.33 30.87
CA LEU A 84 -1.47 -9.54 30.24
C LEU A 84 -0.22 -9.99 31.00
N THR A 85 -0.41 -10.87 31.97
CA THR A 85 0.66 -11.77 32.35
C THR A 85 0.68 -12.85 31.28
N LEU A 86 1.83 -13.07 30.63
CA LEU A 86 2.08 -14.25 29.80
C LEU A 86 2.84 -15.30 30.65
N PRO A 87 2.29 -15.81 31.76
CA PRO A 87 3.05 -16.67 32.68
C PRO A 87 3.49 -17.97 32.03
N TYR A 88 2.79 -18.39 30.97
CA TYR A 88 3.05 -19.62 30.23
C TYR A 88 4.04 -19.46 29.06
N PHE A 89 4.36 -18.24 28.64
CA PHE A 89 5.34 -18.04 27.56
C PHE A 89 6.76 -18.01 28.13
N GLN A 90 7.43 -19.17 28.07
CA GLN A 90 8.80 -19.38 28.56
C GLN A 90 9.79 -19.78 27.46
N LYS A 91 9.33 -19.79 26.19
CA LYS A 91 10.15 -20.18 25.05
C LYS A 91 11.31 -19.21 24.83
N THR A 92 12.47 -19.78 24.52
CA THR A 92 13.69 -19.09 24.11
C THR A 92 13.73 -18.90 22.59
N LEU A 93 14.71 -18.13 22.09
CA LEU A 93 14.87 -17.86 20.65
C LEU A 93 14.99 -19.12 19.78
N THR A 94 15.56 -20.19 20.33
CA THR A 94 15.74 -21.47 19.61
C THR A 94 14.47 -22.32 19.56
N GLU A 95 13.47 -22.01 20.38
CA GLU A 95 12.21 -22.75 20.51
C GLU A 95 11.05 -22.06 19.77
N LEU A 96 11.34 -21.00 18.99
CA LEU A 96 10.35 -20.24 18.24
C LEU A 96 10.02 -20.94 16.92
N GLU A 97 9.03 -21.84 16.95
CA GLU A 97 8.62 -22.64 15.79
C GLU A 97 7.53 -21.93 14.97
N THR A 98 6.55 -21.34 15.64
CA THR A 98 5.39 -20.70 15.00
C THR A 98 5.53 -19.18 14.94
N ASP A 99 4.79 -18.53 14.05
CA ASP A 99 4.73 -17.07 14.04
C ASP A 99 4.08 -16.52 15.31
N GLN A 100 3.16 -17.26 15.93
CA GLN A 100 2.60 -16.93 17.23
C GLN A 100 3.70 -16.88 18.32
N ASP A 101 4.61 -17.87 18.34
CA ASP A 101 5.74 -17.88 19.28
C ASP A 101 6.63 -16.66 19.09
N LYS A 102 6.93 -16.33 17.83
CA LYS A 102 7.75 -15.16 17.47
C LYS A 102 7.08 -13.86 17.91
N TRP A 103 5.79 -13.71 17.67
CA TRP A 103 5.02 -12.56 18.12
C TRP A 103 5.06 -12.43 19.65
N PHE A 104 4.78 -13.50 20.39
CA PHE A 104 4.81 -13.47 21.85
C PHE A 104 6.20 -13.17 22.40
N TYR A 105 7.25 -13.72 21.78
CA TYR A 105 8.63 -13.40 22.13
C TYR A 105 8.92 -11.91 21.92
N ILE A 106 8.54 -11.36 20.75
CA ILE A 106 8.69 -9.93 20.44
C ILE A 106 7.95 -9.08 21.47
N PHE A 107 6.66 -9.34 21.74
CA PHE A 107 5.91 -8.56 22.71
C PHE A 107 6.62 -8.51 24.07
N LYS A 108 7.16 -9.65 24.52
CA LYS A 108 7.84 -9.77 25.81
C LYS A 108 9.22 -9.09 25.85
N HIS A 109 10.02 -9.25 24.79
CA HIS A 109 11.46 -8.93 24.82
C HIS A 109 11.89 -7.80 23.90
N LEU A 110 11.00 -7.22 23.07
CA LEU A 110 11.37 -6.25 22.02
C LEU A 110 12.27 -5.12 22.51
N HIS A 111 11.90 -4.47 23.62
CA HIS A 111 12.63 -3.34 24.19
C HIS A 111 13.99 -3.73 24.80
N GLU A 112 14.20 -5.01 25.14
CA GLU A 112 15.45 -5.54 25.68
C GLU A 112 16.46 -5.87 24.56
N LEU A 113 15.98 -6.04 23.32
CA LEU A 113 16.81 -6.40 22.18
C LEU A 113 17.66 -5.21 21.69
N GLN A 114 18.88 -5.52 21.27
CA GLN A 114 19.79 -4.57 20.62
C GLN A 114 19.92 -4.82 19.12
N GLU A 115 19.62 -6.02 18.65
CA GLU A 115 19.69 -6.42 17.24
C GLU A 115 18.55 -7.40 16.94
N ILE A 116 18.25 -7.58 15.66
CA ILE A 116 17.21 -8.52 15.21
C ILE A 116 17.79 -9.94 15.23
N PRO A 117 17.29 -10.84 16.11
CA PRO A 117 17.78 -12.21 16.16
C PRO A 117 17.50 -12.96 14.85
N PRO A 118 18.34 -13.95 14.45
CA PRO A 118 18.15 -14.72 13.21
C PRO A 118 16.75 -15.33 13.07
N ALA A 119 16.18 -15.85 14.16
CA ALA A 119 14.83 -16.43 14.20
C ALA A 119 13.70 -15.43 13.88
N LEU A 120 13.97 -14.12 13.99
CA LEU A 120 13.01 -13.03 13.82
C LEU A 120 13.31 -12.17 12.57
N GLN A 121 14.08 -12.68 11.61
CA GLN A 121 14.40 -11.96 10.37
C GLN A 121 13.33 -12.08 9.28
N GLY A 122 12.12 -12.55 9.61
CA GLY A 122 10.99 -12.59 8.68
C GLY A 122 10.61 -11.19 8.17
N ARG A 123 10.03 -11.09 6.97
CA ARG A 123 9.68 -9.81 6.33
C ARG A 123 8.82 -8.91 7.22
N VAL A 124 7.76 -9.47 7.82
CA VAL A 124 6.85 -8.76 8.72
C VAL A 124 7.59 -8.27 9.96
N PHE A 125 8.43 -9.12 10.56
CA PHE A 125 9.17 -8.77 11.77
C PHE A 125 10.22 -7.67 11.50
N ARG A 126 10.91 -7.68 10.35
CA ARG A 126 11.82 -6.58 9.99
C ARG A 126 11.12 -5.22 9.96
N LYS A 127 9.92 -5.16 9.36
CA LYS A 127 9.09 -3.95 9.36
C LYS A 127 8.71 -3.53 10.79
N LEU A 128 8.40 -4.50 11.65
CA LEU A 128 8.12 -4.21 13.06
C LEU A 128 9.34 -3.64 13.78
N PHE A 129 10.53 -4.24 13.63
CA PHE A 129 11.75 -3.73 14.26
C PHE A 129 12.10 -2.33 13.77
N GLU A 130 11.93 -2.05 12.47
CA GLU A 130 12.10 -0.72 11.89
C GLU A 130 11.13 0.29 12.53
N ALA A 131 9.83 -0.01 12.56
CA ALA A 131 8.83 0.83 13.19
C ALA A 131 9.13 1.07 14.68
N ALA A 132 9.53 0.02 15.40
CA ALA A 132 9.88 0.07 16.81
C ALA A 132 11.11 0.93 17.09
N GLN A 133 12.09 0.92 16.18
CA GLN A 133 13.30 1.72 16.29
C GLN A 133 13.01 3.20 16.00
N ILE A 134 12.28 3.49 14.92
CA ILE A 134 11.88 4.85 14.54
C ILE A 134 11.06 5.51 15.67
N ALA A 135 10.25 4.73 16.38
CA ALA A 135 9.50 5.19 17.54
C ALA A 135 10.39 5.72 18.67
N CYS A 136 11.62 5.21 18.79
CA CYS A 136 12.60 5.61 19.80
C CYS A 136 13.58 6.69 19.32
N PHE A 137 13.52 7.13 18.05
CA PHE A 137 14.43 8.15 17.52
C PHE A 137 14.40 9.43 18.36
N ASN A 138 15.59 9.94 18.66
CA ASN A 138 15.75 11.28 19.20
C ASN A 138 15.44 12.34 18.12
N PRO A 139 15.29 13.63 18.47
CA PRO A 139 14.95 14.67 17.50
C PRO A 139 15.89 14.76 16.29
N ALA A 140 17.20 14.56 16.48
CA ALA A 140 18.17 14.61 15.39
C ALA A 140 18.06 13.39 14.46
N GLU A 141 17.89 12.18 15.02
CA GLU A 141 17.66 10.96 14.25
C GLU A 141 16.34 11.03 13.45
N ARG A 142 15.28 11.56 14.08
CA ARG A 142 14.00 11.77 13.42
C ARG A 142 14.13 12.75 12.25
N GLN A 143 14.83 13.87 12.44
CA GLN A 143 15.05 14.84 11.36
C GLN A 143 15.82 14.20 10.19
N ALA A 144 16.90 13.48 10.47
CA ALA A 144 17.69 12.81 9.43
C ALA A 144 16.86 11.78 8.63
N TYR A 145 15.98 11.05 9.31
CA TYR A 145 15.05 10.13 8.67
C TYR A 145 14.00 10.86 7.81
N GLU A 146 13.41 11.94 8.32
CA GLU A 146 12.46 12.77 7.58
C GLU A 146 13.09 13.44 6.34
N ASP A 147 14.32 13.94 6.46
CA ASP A 147 15.08 14.50 5.34
C ASP A 147 15.35 13.45 4.26
N SER A 148 15.68 12.22 4.68
CA SER A 148 15.83 11.08 3.78
C SER A 148 14.54 10.77 3.03
N LEU A 149 13.38 10.75 3.72
CA LEU A 149 12.07 10.56 3.09
C LEU A 149 11.70 11.70 2.15
N LYS A 150 12.03 12.95 2.51
CA LYS A 150 11.80 14.12 1.66
C LYS A 150 12.54 14.00 0.34
N TYR A 151 13.79 13.57 0.35
CA TYR A 151 14.57 13.31 -0.86
C TYR A 151 13.87 12.30 -1.79
N TYR A 152 13.38 11.19 -1.26
CA TYR A 152 12.63 10.19 -2.06
C TYR A 152 11.33 10.76 -2.63
N ARG A 153 10.59 11.57 -1.86
CA ARG A 153 9.34 12.20 -2.32
C ARG A 153 9.61 13.21 -3.43
N ASP A 154 10.64 14.02 -3.28
CA ASP A 154 11.07 15.00 -4.29
C ASP A 154 11.44 14.27 -5.60
N LEU A 155 12.18 13.15 -5.52
CA LEU A 155 12.57 12.36 -6.69
C LEU A 155 11.37 11.66 -7.37
N LYS A 156 10.44 11.13 -6.58
CA LYS A 156 9.24 10.46 -7.09
C LYS A 156 8.33 11.45 -7.83
N ASN A 157 8.10 12.64 -7.26
CA ASN A 157 7.26 13.66 -7.90
C ASN A 157 7.81 14.06 -9.28
N VAL A 158 9.14 14.26 -9.40
CA VAL A 158 9.78 14.57 -10.70
C VAL A 158 9.54 13.45 -11.71
N THR A 159 9.65 12.19 -11.28
CA THR A 159 9.50 11.02 -12.15
C THR A 159 8.06 10.82 -12.59
N ASP A 160 7.10 10.93 -11.65
CA ASP A 160 5.68 10.75 -11.90
C ASP A 160 5.16 11.84 -12.87
N THR A 161 5.56 13.11 -12.66
CA THR A 161 5.21 14.21 -13.58
C THR A 161 5.76 13.97 -14.99
N ALA A 162 7.03 13.59 -15.12
CA ALA A 162 7.62 13.32 -16.44
C ALA A 162 6.92 12.18 -17.19
N TRP A 163 6.46 11.15 -16.47
CA TRP A 163 5.74 10.03 -17.06
C TRP A 163 4.31 10.40 -17.49
N GLU A 164 3.60 11.19 -16.69
CA GLU A 164 2.26 11.69 -17.03
C GLU A 164 2.29 12.63 -18.24
N GLU A 165 3.26 13.55 -18.31
CA GLU A 165 3.44 14.45 -19.44
C GLU A 165 3.72 13.68 -20.73
N GLY A 166 4.67 12.74 -20.72
CA GLY A 166 4.98 11.92 -21.89
C GLY A 166 3.80 11.05 -22.36
N ARG A 167 3.00 10.53 -21.42
CA ARG A 167 1.78 9.76 -21.74
C ARG A 167 0.70 10.65 -22.37
N GLU A 168 0.50 11.86 -21.85
CA GLU A 168 -0.43 12.82 -22.45
C GLU A 168 -0.02 13.21 -23.86
N GLU A 169 1.26 13.49 -24.08
CA GLU A 169 1.81 13.83 -25.38
C GLU A 169 1.62 12.69 -26.37
N GLY A 170 2.03 11.47 -26.01
CA GLY A 170 1.81 10.28 -26.85
C GLY A 170 0.33 10.00 -27.15
N ARG A 171 -0.58 10.29 -26.20
CA ARG A 171 -2.03 10.20 -26.44
C ARG A 171 -2.50 11.23 -27.46
N LYS A 172 -2.07 12.49 -27.33
CA LYS A 172 -2.42 13.58 -28.26
C LYS A 172 -1.90 13.29 -29.66
N GLU A 173 -0.65 12.82 -29.76
CA GLU A 173 -0.05 12.37 -31.02
C GLU A 173 -0.83 11.20 -31.62
N GLY A 174 -1.12 10.16 -30.83
CA GLY A 174 -1.87 8.99 -31.29
C GLY A 174 -3.28 9.33 -31.80
N ILE A 175 -3.99 10.25 -31.13
CA ILE A 175 -5.29 10.74 -31.61
C ILE A 175 -5.14 11.48 -32.94
N THR A 176 -4.13 12.35 -33.04
CA THR A 176 -3.87 13.13 -34.26
C THR A 176 -3.57 12.21 -35.44
N ILE A 177 -2.66 11.25 -35.25
CA ILE A 177 -2.30 10.24 -36.25
C ILE A 177 -3.52 9.40 -36.65
N GLY A 178 -4.32 8.95 -35.66
CA GLY A 178 -5.51 8.15 -35.92
C GLY A 178 -6.59 8.88 -36.71
N ILE A 179 -6.81 10.18 -36.42
CA ILE A 179 -7.74 11.02 -37.18
C ILE A 179 -7.27 11.16 -38.64
N GLU A 180 -5.98 11.40 -38.85
CA GLU A 180 -5.42 11.60 -40.19
C GLU A 180 -5.48 10.30 -41.02
N GLN A 181 -5.08 9.17 -40.42
CA GLN A 181 -5.21 7.85 -41.05
C GLN A 181 -6.67 7.52 -41.38
N GLY A 182 -7.60 7.80 -40.46
CA GLY A 182 -9.03 7.57 -40.68
C GLY A 182 -9.60 8.40 -41.84
N LYS A 183 -9.16 9.66 -42.00
CA LYS A 183 -9.54 10.49 -43.16
C LYS A 183 -9.01 9.91 -44.46
N GLN A 184 -7.74 9.49 -44.49
CA GLN A 184 -7.14 8.88 -45.68
C GLN A 184 -7.84 7.57 -46.07
N GLU A 185 -8.14 6.71 -45.09
CA GLU A 185 -8.89 5.47 -45.34
C GLU A 185 -10.30 5.73 -45.85
N ALA A 186 -11.01 6.71 -45.29
CA ALA A 186 -12.34 7.09 -45.74
C ALA A 186 -12.30 7.61 -47.19
N GLN A 187 -11.36 8.51 -47.49
CA GLN A 187 -11.15 9.05 -48.83
C GLN A 187 -10.85 7.93 -49.84
N ARG A 188 -9.96 6.99 -49.48
CA ARG A 188 -9.65 5.82 -50.30
C ARG A 188 -10.86 4.92 -50.55
N LYS A 189 -11.69 4.67 -49.53
CA LYS A 189 -12.94 3.89 -49.69
C LYS A 189 -13.91 4.55 -50.66
N VAL A 190 -14.03 5.88 -50.61
CA VAL A 190 -14.88 6.65 -51.54
C VAL A 190 -14.37 6.54 -52.97
N ILE A 191 -13.06 6.73 -53.19
CA ILE A 191 -12.43 6.58 -54.52
C ILE A 191 -12.72 5.17 -55.08
N LEU A 192 -12.45 4.13 -54.30
CA LEU A 192 -12.69 2.74 -54.71
C LEU A 192 -14.16 2.48 -55.07
N ALA A 193 -15.10 3.04 -54.29
CA ALA A 193 -16.52 2.89 -54.56
C ALA A 193 -16.98 3.63 -55.82
N MET A 194 -16.42 4.80 -56.12
CA MET A 194 -16.69 5.56 -57.35
C MET A 194 -16.11 4.85 -58.58
N ALA A 195 -14.88 4.36 -58.48
CA ALA A 195 -14.23 3.58 -59.54
C ALA A 195 -14.99 2.28 -59.86
N ALA A 196 -15.49 1.57 -58.84
CA ALA A 196 -16.30 0.36 -59.02
C ALA A 196 -17.62 0.62 -59.77
N LYS A 197 -18.12 1.85 -59.79
CA LYS A 197 -19.29 2.27 -60.57
C LYS A 197 -18.95 2.67 -62.02
N GLY A 198 -17.68 2.55 -62.42
CA GLY A 198 -17.22 2.84 -63.79
C GLY A 198 -16.98 4.33 -64.06
N LEU A 199 -16.85 5.16 -63.02
CA LEU A 199 -16.43 6.55 -63.17
C LEU A 199 -14.93 6.61 -63.51
N ASP A 200 -14.55 7.46 -64.46
CA ASP A 200 -13.16 7.61 -64.85
C ASP A 200 -12.35 8.43 -63.83
N SER A 201 -11.03 8.20 -63.81
CA SER A 201 -10.13 8.79 -62.81
C SER A 201 -10.09 10.32 -62.86
N ALA A 202 -10.30 10.95 -64.03
CA ALA A 202 -10.30 12.41 -64.15
C ALA A 202 -11.56 13.01 -63.49
N PHE A 203 -12.72 12.37 -63.68
CA PHE A 203 -13.96 12.77 -63.04
C PHE A 203 -13.92 12.59 -61.50
N ILE A 204 -13.33 11.50 -61.01
CA ILE A 204 -13.19 11.25 -59.56
C ILE A 204 -12.23 12.28 -58.92
N ALA A 205 -11.10 12.55 -59.57
CA ALA A 205 -10.11 13.53 -59.11
C ALA A 205 -10.73 14.94 -59.01
N ASP A 206 -11.47 15.38 -60.03
CA ASP A 206 -12.18 16.66 -60.03
C ASP A 206 -13.25 16.71 -58.92
N THR A 207 -14.08 15.68 -58.81
CA THR A 207 -15.18 15.62 -57.82
C THR A 207 -14.67 15.67 -56.37
N LEU A 208 -13.54 15.03 -56.09
CA LEU A 208 -12.94 14.99 -54.74
C LEU A 208 -11.88 16.08 -54.53
N ASN A 209 -11.64 16.93 -55.53
CA ASN A 209 -10.59 17.95 -55.56
C ASN A 209 -9.20 17.38 -55.20
N LEU A 210 -8.86 16.26 -55.84
CA LEU A 210 -7.59 15.54 -55.71
C LEU A 210 -6.79 15.62 -57.01
N SER A 211 -5.50 15.34 -56.94
CA SER A 211 -4.72 15.11 -58.16
C SER A 211 -5.04 13.73 -58.75
N VAL A 212 -4.97 13.62 -60.08
CA VAL A 212 -5.18 12.35 -60.79
C VAL A 212 -4.16 11.29 -60.36
N GLU A 213 -2.99 11.68 -59.84
CA GLU A 213 -1.98 10.75 -59.31
C GLU A 213 -2.38 10.07 -57.99
N VAL A 214 -3.33 10.65 -57.26
CA VAL A 214 -3.82 10.14 -55.95
C VAL A 214 -5.04 9.22 -56.11
N VAL A 215 -5.69 9.25 -57.28
CA VAL A 215 -6.91 8.47 -57.64
C VAL A 215 -6.56 7.20 -58.39
#